data_AF-A0A2K2G6H4-F1
#
_entry.id   AF-A0A2K2G6H4-F1
#
_cell.length_a   1.000
_cell.length_b   1.000
_cell.length_c   1.000
_cell.angle_alpha   90.00
_cell.angle_beta   90.00
_cell.angle_gamma   90.00
#
_symmetry.space_group_name_H-M   'P 1'
#
loop_
_entity.id
_entity.type
_entity.pdbx_description
1 polymer ?
#
loop_
_entity_poly.entity_id
_entity_poly.type
_entity_poly.pdbx_seq_one_letter_code
_entity_poly.pdbx_strand_id
1 'polypeptide(L)'
;MANVYLDETNVDDLGRMVTSLLSELWIMRDRMMVMEELLARQGILDSATIDGFDWAPEQAEKVEALRDQMVGSVLGASLGARERHVDQMLARAGYSRPA
;
A
#
# COMPACT_ATOMS: atom_id res chain seq x y z
N MET A 1 -24.62 16.04 8.04
CA MET A 1 -24.73 14.86 7.16
C MET A 1 -23.78 13.81 7.71
N ALA A 2 -24.30 12.71 8.25
CA ALA A 2 -23.47 11.60 8.71
C ALA A 2 -22.82 10.96 7.48
N ASN A 3 -21.49 10.86 7.46
CA ASN A 3 -20.76 10.21 6.39
C ASN A 3 -21.16 8.73 6.37
N VAL A 4 -22.03 8.33 5.43
CA VAL A 4 -22.32 6.93 5.12
C VAL A 4 -21.11 6.38 4.36
N TYR A 5 -20.00 6.27 5.07
CA TYR A 5 -18.76 5.69 4.56
C TYR A 5 -18.76 4.16 4.73
N LEU A 6 -19.59 3.65 5.64
CA LEU A 6 -19.75 2.23 5.95
C LEU A 6 -21.24 1.89 5.93
N ASP A 7 -21.77 1.50 4.77
CA ASP A 7 -23.03 0.76 4.65
C ASP A 7 -22.72 -0.71 4.32
N GLU A 8 -23.70 -1.61 4.47
CA GLU A 8 -23.52 -3.06 4.24
C GLU A 8 -22.91 -3.40 2.87
N THR A 9 -23.20 -2.61 1.84
CA THR A 9 -22.64 -2.78 0.49
C THR A 9 -21.16 -2.37 0.39
N ASN A 10 -20.73 -1.36 1.17
CA ASN A 10 -19.35 -0.85 1.13
C ASN A 10 -18.39 -1.62 2.06
N VAL A 11 -18.90 -2.38 3.04
CA VAL A 11 -18.06 -3.16 3.98
C VAL A 11 -17.38 -4.34 3.27
N ASP A 12 -18.09 -5.04 2.39
CA ASP A 12 -17.52 -6.18 1.65
C ASP A 12 -16.42 -5.73 0.68
N ASP A 13 -16.61 -4.61 0.00
CA ASP A 13 -15.61 -4.03 -0.90
C ASP A 13 -14.37 -3.55 -0.12
N LEU A 14 -14.57 -2.94 1.04
CA LEU A 14 -13.48 -2.60 1.95
C LEU A 14 -12.73 -3.86 2.44
N GLY A 15 -13.47 -4.92 2.78
CA GLY A 15 -12.89 -6.21 3.18
C GLY A 15 -12.03 -6.83 2.07
N ARG A 16 -12.50 -6.78 0.82
CA ARG A 16 -11.73 -7.23 -0.35
C ARG A 16 -10.47 -6.39 -0.57
N MET A 17 -10.59 -5.06 -0.47
CA MET A 17 -9.45 -4.14 -0.60
C MET A 17 -8.39 -4.38 0.47
N VAL A 18 -8.80 -4.50 1.74
CA VAL A 18 -7.87 -4.76 2.86
C VAL A 18 -7.21 -6.13 2.70
N THR A 19 -7.96 -7.16 2.29
CA THR A 19 -7.40 -8.49 2.05
C THR A 19 -6.38 -8.47 0.92
N SER A 20 -6.67 -7.77 -0.19
CA SER A 20 -5.71 -7.62 -1.29
C SER A 20 -4.44 -6.88 -0.85
N LEU A 21 -4.58 -5.81 -0.05
CA LEU A 21 -3.44 -5.07 0.48
C LEU A 21 -2.59 -5.93 1.43
N LEU A 22 -3.23 -6.72 2.29
CA LEU A 22 -2.54 -7.64 3.20
C LEU A 22 -1.75 -8.71 2.43
N SER A 23 -2.31 -9.26 1.35
CA SER A 23 -1.60 -10.22 0.50
C SER A 23 -0.34 -9.61 -0.12
N GLU A 24 -0.44 -8.41 -0.68
CA GLU A 24 0.73 -7.72 -1.25
C GLU A 24 1.76 -7.35 -0.18
N LEU A 25 1.30 -6.90 1.00
CA LEU A 25 2.18 -6.63 2.14
C LEU A 25 2.92 -7.89 2.59
N TRP A 26 2.24 -9.03 2.61
CA TRP A 26 2.84 -10.32 2.94
C TRP A 26 3.93 -10.72 1.94
N ILE A 27 3.65 -10.57 0.63
CA ILE A 27 4.64 -10.83 -0.43
C ILE A 27 5.88 -9.93 -0.25
N MET A 28 5.67 -8.65 0.04
CA MET A 28 6.78 -7.72 0.31
C MET A 28 7.60 -8.15 1.53
N ARG A 29 6.93 -8.53 2.62
CA ARG A 29 7.58 -9.01 3.84
C ARG A 29 8.40 -10.28 3.59
N ASP A 30 7.84 -11.24 2.88
CA ASP A 30 8.53 -12.48 2.51
C ASP A 30 9.79 -12.19 1.69
N ARG A 31 9.68 -11.31 0.68
CA ARG A 31 10.83 -10.87 -0.12
C ARG A 31 11.91 -10.18 0.71
N MET A 32 11.53 -9.36 1.69
CA MET A 32 12.51 -8.77 2.63
C MET A 32 13.23 -9.85 3.42
N MET A 33 12.51 -10.79 4.04
CA MET A 33 13.10 -11.90 4.78
C MET A 33 14.08 -12.73 3.92
N VAL A 34 13.72 -12.98 2.64
CA VAL A 34 14.62 -13.66 1.69
C VAL A 34 15.87 -12.85 1.41
N MET A 35 15.76 -11.53 1.21
CA MET A 35 16.92 -10.66 1.02
C MET A 35 17.85 -10.66 2.24
N GLU A 36 17.28 -10.56 3.44
CA GLU A 36 18.02 -10.61 4.70
C GLU A 36 18.81 -11.92 4.83
N GLU A 37 18.15 -13.04 4.62
CA GLU A 37 18.77 -14.38 4.67
C GLU A 37 19.88 -14.53 3.61
N LEU A 38 19.66 -14.06 2.39
CA LEU A 38 20.67 -14.14 1.33
C LEU A 38 21.89 -13.27 1.61
N LEU A 39 21.69 -12.06 2.15
CA LEU A 39 22.79 -11.15 2.53
C LEU A 39 23.56 -11.70 3.75
N ALA A 40 22.87 -12.29 4.71
CA ALA A 40 23.48 -12.96 5.86
C ALA A 40 24.34 -14.15 5.42
N ARG A 41 23.84 -14.99 4.51
CA ARG A 41 24.63 -16.10 3.94
C ARG A 41 25.89 -15.65 3.20
N GLN A 42 25.84 -14.47 2.59
CA GLN A 42 27.01 -13.87 1.92
C GLN A 42 27.96 -13.18 2.91
N GLY A 43 27.62 -13.13 4.20
CA GLY A 43 28.40 -12.43 5.22
C GLY A 43 28.39 -10.92 5.08
N ILE A 44 27.44 -10.35 4.34
CA ILE A 44 27.34 -8.90 4.08
C ILE A 44 26.69 -8.18 5.26
N LEU A 45 25.72 -8.83 5.91
CA LEU A 45 24.86 -8.23 6.91
C LEU A 45 24.48 -9.28 7.96
N ASP A 46 24.57 -8.93 9.24
CA ASP A 46 23.92 -9.73 10.29
C ASP A 46 22.46 -9.27 10.43
N SER A 47 21.53 -10.23 10.53
CA SER A 47 20.10 -9.98 10.79
C SER A 47 19.87 -8.99 11.95
N ALA A 48 20.64 -9.10 13.04
CA ALA A 48 20.54 -8.20 14.18
C ALA A 48 20.92 -6.74 13.87
N THR A 49 21.65 -6.51 12.78
CA THR A 49 22.03 -5.16 12.34
C THR A 49 20.84 -4.40 11.76
N ILE A 50 19.89 -5.09 11.13
CA ILE A 50 18.66 -4.46 10.60
C ILE A 50 17.77 -3.99 11.74
N ASP A 51 17.53 -4.85 12.73
CA ASP A 51 16.64 -4.51 13.86
C ASP A 51 17.17 -3.34 14.69
N GLY A 52 18.50 -3.21 14.77
CA GLY A 52 19.18 -2.10 15.44
C GLY A 52 19.53 -0.93 14.54
N PHE A 53 19.16 -0.96 13.26
CA PHE A 53 19.53 0.09 12.31
C PHE A 53 18.76 1.38 12.62
N ASP A 54 19.51 2.44 12.89
CA ASP A 54 18.97 3.79 13.02
C ASP A 54 19.40 4.64 11.83
N TRP A 55 18.47 5.42 11.30
CA TRP A 55 18.74 6.28 10.17
C TRP A 55 19.59 7.46 10.64
N ALA A 56 20.59 7.85 9.84
CA ALA A 56 21.31 9.08 10.13
C ALA A 56 20.37 10.29 10.00
N PRO A 57 20.59 11.38 10.75
CA PRO A 57 19.72 12.56 10.73
C PRO A 57 19.49 13.13 9.32
N GLU A 58 20.48 13.02 8.43
CA GLU A 58 20.42 13.50 7.05
C GLU A 58 19.51 12.64 6.15
N GLN A 59 19.14 11.45 6.60
CA GLN A 59 18.30 10.50 5.87
C GLN A 59 16.86 10.49 6.40
N ALA A 60 16.64 10.97 7.63
CA ALA A 60 15.34 10.97 8.28
C ALA A 60 14.27 11.69 7.44
N GLU A 61 14.58 12.86 6.87
CA GLU A 61 13.63 13.60 6.01
C GLU A 61 13.20 12.81 4.77
N LYS A 62 14.14 12.05 4.17
CA LYS A 62 13.83 11.22 2.99
C LYS A 62 12.95 10.03 3.36
N VAL A 63 13.20 9.43 4.53
CA VAL A 63 12.41 8.30 5.04
C VAL A 63 11.00 8.74 5.39
N GLU A 64 10.83 9.89 6.04
CA GLU A 64 9.50 10.44 6.34
C GLU A 64 8.75 10.79 5.04
N ALA A 65 9.41 11.39 4.05
CA ALA A 65 8.78 11.67 2.75
C ALA A 65 8.31 10.38 2.04
N LEU A 66 9.10 9.30 2.10
CA LEU A 66 8.71 7.99 1.57
C LEU A 66 7.52 7.40 2.33
N ARG A 67 7.50 7.53 3.67
CA ARG A 67 6.38 7.09 4.50
C ARG A 67 5.10 7.85 4.14
N ASP A 68 5.17 9.17 4.02
CA ASP A 68 4.03 10.01 3.66
C ASP A 68 3.50 9.69 2.27
N GLN A 69 4.39 9.43 1.30
CA GLN A 69 4.00 8.99 -0.04
C GLN A 69 3.27 7.64 -0.02
N MET A 70 3.77 6.68 0.77
CA MET A 70 3.16 5.36 0.94
C MET A 70 1.76 5.49 1.56
N VAL A 71 1.65 6.23 2.67
CA VAL A 71 0.38 6.49 3.37
C VAL A 71 -0.60 7.21 2.45
N GLY A 72 -0.15 8.23 1.73
CA GLY A 72 -0.95 8.96 0.75
C GLY A 72 -1.43 8.07 -0.40
N SER A 73 -0.62 7.11 -0.86
CA SER A 73 -1.01 6.15 -1.90
C SER A 73 -2.06 5.16 -1.38
N VAL A 74 -1.93 4.67 -0.15
CA VAL A 74 -2.87 3.72 0.46
C VAL A 74 -4.21 4.40 0.80
N LEU A 75 -4.17 5.57 1.43
CA LEU A 75 -5.37 6.34 1.78
C LEU A 75 -6.00 7.00 0.55
N GLY A 76 -5.19 7.53 -0.35
CA GLY A 76 -5.63 8.11 -1.62
C GLY A 76 -6.25 7.08 -2.56
N ALA A 77 -5.86 5.81 -2.51
CA ALA A 77 -6.52 4.76 -3.27
C ALA A 77 -7.97 4.54 -2.82
N SER A 78 -8.26 4.60 -1.51
CA SER A 78 -9.61 4.44 -0.96
C SER A 78 -10.46 5.71 -1.14
N LEU A 79 -9.87 6.91 -1.07
CA LEU A 79 -10.57 8.18 -1.31
C LEU A 79 -10.77 8.49 -2.80
N GLY A 80 -9.74 8.29 -3.63
CA GLY A 80 -9.77 8.48 -5.08
C GLY A 80 -10.54 7.38 -5.83
N ALA A 81 -10.81 6.23 -5.20
CA ALA A 81 -11.81 5.28 -5.72
C ALA A 81 -13.22 5.88 -5.75
N ARG A 82 -13.55 6.83 -4.86
CA ARG A 82 -14.86 7.49 -4.79
C ARG A 82 -15.06 8.55 -5.90
N GLU A 83 -13.99 9.18 -6.36
CA GLU A 83 -14.03 10.21 -7.42
C GLU A 83 -13.92 9.64 -8.84
N ARG A 84 -13.46 8.39 -8.98
CA ARG A 84 -13.49 7.69 -10.26
C ARG A 84 -14.92 7.21 -10.53
N HIS A 85 -15.77 8.16 -10.95
CA HIS A 85 -17.06 7.88 -11.55
C HIS A 85 -16.87 6.74 -12.57
N VAL A 86 -17.68 5.68 -12.45
CA VAL A 86 -17.71 4.54 -13.38
C VAL A 86 -17.72 5.01 -14.83
N ASP A 87 -18.37 6.15 -15.09
CA ASP A 87 -18.43 6.82 -16.38
C ASP A 87 -17.05 7.25 -16.93
N GLN A 88 -16.12 7.73 -16.08
CA GLN A 88 -14.76 8.10 -16.50
C GLN A 88 -13.88 6.88 -16.79
N MET A 89 -14.09 5.77 -16.06
CA MET A 89 -13.38 4.51 -16.34
C MET A 89 -13.85 3.87 -17.65
N LEU A 90 -15.17 3.84 -17.88
CA LEU A 90 -15.76 3.36 -19.13
C LEU A 90 -15.32 4.21 -20.32
N ALA A 91 -15.31 5.55 -20.19
CA ALA A 91 -14.83 6.46 -21.23
C ALA A 91 -13.37 6.24 -21.61
N ARG A 92 -12.48 5.96 -20.64
CA ARG A 92 -11.06 5.63 -20.90
C ARG A 92 -10.88 4.27 -21.55
N ALA A 93 -11.77 3.32 -21.26
CA ALA A 93 -11.77 1.98 -21.83
C ALA A 93 -12.50 1.89 -23.18
N GLY A 94 -13.07 3.00 -23.67
CA GLY A 94 -13.81 3.05 -24.94
C GLY A 94 -15.21 2.44 -24.91
N TYR A 95 -15.78 2.27 -23.71
CA TYR A 95 -17.11 1.70 -23.51
C TYR A 95 -18.09 2.77 -23.01
N SER A 96 -19.38 2.62 -23.37
CA SER A 96 -20.48 3.43 -22.82
C SER A 96 -21.32 2.58 -21.85
N ARG A 97 -21.90 3.24 -20.84
CA ARG A 97 -22.71 2.58 -19.80
C ARG A 97 -23.96 1.96 -20.46
N PRO A 98 -24.21 0.64 -20.28
CA PRO A 98 -25.46 0.06 -20.75
C PRO A 98 -26.63 0.64 -19.95
N ALA A 99 -27.76 0.85 -20.64
CA ALA A 99 -28.98 1.44 -20.10
C ALA A 99 -29.60 0.60 -18.97
#